data_AF-A0AA48KEN4-F1
#
_entry.id   AF-A0AA48KEN4-F1
#
_cell.length_a   1.000
_cell.length_b   1.000
_cell.length_c   1.000
_cell.angle_alpha   90.00
_cell.angle_beta   90.00
_cell.angle_gamma   90.00
#
_symmetry.space_group_name_H-M   'P 1'
#
loop_
_entity.id
_entity.type
_entity.pdbx_description
1 polymer ?
#
loop_
_entity_poly.entity_id
_entity_poly.type
_entity_poly.pdbx_seq_one_letter_code
_entity_poly.pdbx_strand_id
1 'polypeptide(L)'
;MNQRLIAKTLLTAAAALVFWGCSTSATNAPSLNPTTGQHPATWQSSHWKDYLMNPDSCKPCHGSTTDKTQAGGTSKVSCFGCHHPDGPHHPADWAQASQHGRLGAQPKDNGLTGLLRTSFVACTRCHGDQYTNPVGITPACTACHTTAPHPAKPWVSGVSPSNPNHDRTDPSNAAECAKCHALGAHSSITPKPPAAAGTTPGCFNGTLCHTTNL
;
A
#
# COMPACT_ATOMS: atom_id res chain seq x y z
N MET A 1 29.50 58.08 2.09
CA MET A 1 28.44 57.08 2.37
C MET A 1 28.85 56.28 3.60
N ASN A 2 28.05 56.28 4.67
CA ASN A 2 28.49 55.89 6.01
C ASN A 2 28.52 54.35 6.15
N GLN A 3 29.70 53.76 6.29
CA GLN A 3 29.92 52.29 6.31
C GLN A 3 29.08 51.57 7.40
N ARG A 4 28.76 52.27 8.49
CA ARG A 4 27.91 51.75 9.57
C ARG A 4 26.44 51.58 9.17
N LEU A 5 25.96 52.33 8.19
CA LEU A 5 24.59 52.22 7.69
C LEU A 5 24.46 51.01 6.74
N ILE A 6 25.43 50.80 5.86
CA ILE A 6 25.48 49.67 4.92
C ILE A 6 25.57 48.33 5.67
N ALA A 7 26.39 48.26 6.72
CA ALA A 7 26.53 47.06 7.54
C ALA A 7 25.23 46.68 8.27
N LYS A 8 24.45 47.66 8.73
CA LYS A 8 23.16 47.42 9.39
C LYS A 8 22.10 46.94 8.42
N THR A 9 22.03 47.51 7.22
CA THR A 9 21.05 47.10 6.19
C THR A 9 21.33 45.69 5.67
N LEU A 10 22.60 45.31 5.51
CA LEU A 10 23.00 43.96 5.10
C LEU A 10 22.69 42.90 6.18
N LEU A 11 22.85 43.24 7.46
CA LEU A 11 22.54 42.31 8.56
C LEU A 11 21.03 42.03 8.68
N THR A 12 20.19 43.04 8.48
CA THR A 12 18.72 42.87 8.47
C THR A 12 18.22 42.10 7.24
N ALA A 13 18.83 42.29 6.08
CA ALA A 13 18.49 41.52 4.87
C ALA A 13 18.90 40.04 5.00
N ALA A 14 20.06 39.77 5.62
CA ALA A 14 20.50 38.41 5.91
C ALA A 14 19.55 37.72 6.90
N ALA A 15 19.13 38.38 7.98
CA ALA A 15 18.19 37.83 8.95
C ALA A 15 16.81 37.52 8.34
N ALA A 16 16.29 38.36 7.43
CA ALA A 16 15.03 38.11 6.74
C ALA A 16 15.09 36.90 5.78
N LEU A 17 16.25 36.61 5.21
CA LEU A 17 16.45 35.45 4.32
C LEU A 17 16.57 34.11 5.08
N VAL A 18 16.96 34.11 6.36
CA VAL A 18 17.04 32.86 7.16
C VAL A 18 15.65 32.42 7.66
N PHE A 19 14.69 33.34 7.78
CA PHE A 19 13.34 33.00 8.27
C PHE A 19 12.30 32.73 7.17
N TRP A 20 12.62 32.96 5.90
CA TRP A 20 11.68 32.75 4.78
C TRP A 20 11.84 31.42 4.03
N GLY A 21 12.80 30.58 4.42
CA GLY A 21 13.05 29.29 3.76
C GLY A 21 12.16 28.13 4.22
N CYS A 22 11.36 28.28 5.28
CA CYS A 22 10.73 27.13 5.96
C CYS A 22 9.19 27.06 5.86
N SER A 23 8.52 27.95 5.12
CA SER A 23 7.05 27.99 5.07
C SER A 23 6.43 27.82 3.68
N THR A 24 7.23 27.69 2.61
CA THR A 24 6.65 27.34 1.31
C THR A 24 6.30 25.87 1.33
N SER A 25 5.00 25.58 1.50
CA SER A 25 4.41 24.30 1.17
C SER A 25 5.02 23.84 -0.16
N ALA A 26 5.77 22.75 -0.17
CA ALA A 26 6.05 22.10 -1.44
C ALA A 26 4.67 21.88 -2.07
N THR A 27 4.46 22.33 -3.29
CA THR A 27 3.15 22.34 -3.96
C THR A 27 2.52 20.95 -4.13
N ASN A 28 3.24 19.91 -3.70
CA ASN A 28 2.88 18.50 -3.70
C ASN A 28 3.01 17.83 -2.32
N ALA A 29 3.25 18.58 -1.23
CA ALA A 29 3.27 18.01 0.11
C ALA A 29 1.84 17.72 0.59
N PRO A 30 1.61 16.62 1.34
CA PRO A 30 0.29 16.33 1.88
C PRO A 30 -0.21 17.46 2.78
N SER A 31 -1.53 17.65 2.84
CA SER A 31 -2.15 18.71 3.64
C SER A 31 -1.66 18.66 5.10
N LEU A 32 -1.32 19.83 5.63
CA LEU A 32 -0.97 20.03 7.03
C LEU A 32 -2.07 20.85 7.72
N ASN A 33 -2.35 20.54 8.97
CA ASN A 33 -3.10 21.42 9.84
C ASN A 33 -2.25 22.70 10.06
N PRO A 34 -2.74 23.88 9.70
CA PRO A 34 -1.94 25.11 9.76
C PRO A 34 -1.60 25.54 11.19
N THR A 35 -2.35 25.07 12.18
CA THR A 35 -2.16 25.38 13.60
C THR A 35 -1.17 24.43 14.26
N THR A 36 -1.24 23.13 13.95
CA THR A 36 -0.40 22.12 14.62
C THR A 36 0.82 21.71 13.81
N GLY A 37 0.86 22.02 12.50
CA GLY A 37 1.90 21.55 11.60
C GLY A 37 1.88 20.04 11.36
N GLN A 38 0.80 19.35 11.75
CA GLN A 38 0.66 17.90 11.62
C GLN A 38 -0.26 17.52 10.47
N HIS A 39 -0.05 16.34 9.89
CA HIS A 39 -1.04 15.74 8.99
C HIS A 39 -2.35 15.42 9.75
N PRO A 40 -3.49 15.32 9.05
CA PRO A 40 -4.75 14.87 9.65
C PRO A 40 -4.61 13.51 10.36
N ALA A 41 -5.40 13.26 11.41
CA ALA A 41 -5.31 12.02 12.19
C ALA A 41 -5.46 10.73 11.36
N THR A 42 -6.18 10.81 10.23
CA THR A 42 -6.40 9.70 9.30
C THR A 42 -5.26 9.50 8.29
N TRP A 43 -4.25 10.38 8.26
CA TRP A 43 -3.19 10.38 7.25
C TRP A 43 -2.42 9.06 7.18
N GLN A 44 -2.22 8.36 8.31
CA GLN A 44 -1.54 7.07 8.30
C GLN A 44 -2.18 6.05 7.35
N SER A 45 -3.50 6.12 7.15
CA SER A 45 -4.23 5.22 6.25
C SER A 45 -4.02 5.50 4.75
N SER A 46 -3.53 6.69 4.40
CA SER A 46 -3.38 7.16 3.02
C SER A 46 -1.99 7.67 2.67
N HIS A 47 -1.06 7.81 3.63
CA HIS A 47 0.26 8.41 3.42
C HIS A 47 1.09 7.72 2.34
N TRP A 48 0.89 6.41 2.16
CA TRP A 48 1.54 5.64 1.10
C TRP A 48 1.25 6.27 -0.26
N LYS A 49 0.00 6.68 -0.53
CA LYS A 49 -0.40 7.28 -1.81
C LYS A 49 0.36 8.58 -2.07
N ASP A 50 0.45 9.44 -1.05
CA ASP A 50 1.17 10.71 -1.16
C ASP A 50 2.67 10.49 -1.37
N TYR A 51 3.24 9.51 -0.65
CA TYR A 51 4.64 9.11 -0.81
C TYR A 51 4.94 8.59 -2.23
N LEU A 52 4.03 7.83 -2.84
CA LEU A 52 4.19 7.33 -4.21
C LEU A 52 4.14 8.43 -5.26
N MET A 53 3.34 9.47 -5.03
CA MET A 53 3.25 10.59 -5.98
C MET A 53 4.50 11.46 -5.94
N ASN A 54 5.01 11.77 -4.75
CA ASN A 54 6.19 12.61 -4.60
C ASN A 54 6.93 12.35 -3.27
N PRO A 55 7.85 11.38 -3.22
CA PRO A 55 8.58 11.05 -1.99
C PRO A 55 9.54 12.18 -1.55
N ASP A 56 10.00 13.01 -2.50
CA ASP A 56 10.87 14.14 -2.20
C ASP A 56 10.15 15.25 -1.44
N SER A 57 8.81 15.35 -1.57
CA SER A 57 8.00 16.32 -0.82
C SER A 57 8.06 16.10 0.70
N CYS A 58 8.39 14.89 1.16
CA CYS A 58 8.48 14.55 2.57
C CYS A 58 9.82 14.94 3.21
N LYS A 59 10.89 14.94 2.41
CA LYS A 59 12.28 15.10 2.89
C LYS A 59 12.55 16.41 3.63
N PRO A 60 12.00 17.57 3.24
CA PRO A 60 12.22 18.83 3.97
C PRO A 60 11.83 18.79 5.45
N CYS A 61 10.80 18.01 5.81
CA CYS A 61 10.32 17.91 7.19
C CYS A 61 10.76 16.62 7.89
N HIS A 62 10.82 15.51 7.15
CA HIS A 62 11.07 14.18 7.70
C HIS A 62 12.52 13.71 7.55
N GLY A 63 13.36 14.44 6.81
CA GLY A 63 14.73 14.03 6.52
C GLY A 63 14.79 12.88 5.52
N SER A 64 15.85 12.07 5.60
CA SER A 64 16.07 10.99 4.64
C SER A 64 15.02 9.88 4.76
N THR A 65 14.56 9.39 3.61
CA THR A 65 13.64 8.25 3.49
C THR A 65 14.37 6.93 3.28
N THR A 66 15.69 6.96 3.11
CA THR A 66 16.54 5.77 2.87
C THR A 66 17.70 5.63 3.84
N ASP A 67 18.03 6.68 4.60
CA ASP A 67 19.08 6.65 5.62
C ASP A 67 18.48 6.94 7.00
N LYS A 68 18.42 5.90 7.84
CA LYS A 68 17.90 5.97 9.21
C LYS A 68 18.62 6.99 10.08
N THR A 69 19.91 7.22 9.84
CA THR A 69 20.71 8.17 10.64
C THR A 69 20.37 9.62 10.30
N GLN A 70 19.78 9.86 9.13
CA GLN A 70 19.38 11.20 8.65
C GLN A 70 17.85 11.39 8.65
N ALA A 71 17.10 10.47 9.25
CA ALA A 71 15.65 10.52 9.33
C ALA A 71 15.14 11.31 10.55
N GLY A 72 13.87 11.68 10.53
CA GLY A 72 13.23 12.47 11.59
C GLY A 72 13.21 13.97 11.30
N GLY A 73 14.25 14.52 10.69
CA GLY A 73 14.30 15.91 10.25
C GLY A 73 13.85 16.93 11.32
N THR A 74 13.13 17.95 10.88
CA THR A 74 12.51 18.97 11.75
C THR A 74 11.26 18.45 12.44
N SER A 75 10.52 17.54 11.81
CA SER A 75 9.28 16.95 12.37
C SER A 75 9.51 16.05 13.59
N LYS A 76 10.73 15.54 13.76
CA LYS A 76 11.09 14.48 14.72
C LYS A 76 10.38 13.14 14.49
N VAL A 77 9.68 12.98 13.37
CA VAL A 77 9.00 11.75 12.98
C VAL A 77 9.83 11.02 11.93
N SER A 78 10.39 9.87 12.31
CA SER A 78 11.19 9.02 11.42
C SER A 78 10.32 7.98 10.72
N CYS A 79 10.48 7.83 9.40
CA CYS A 79 9.87 6.75 8.63
C CYS A 79 10.21 5.38 9.24
N PHE A 80 11.41 5.26 9.80
CA PHE A 80 11.96 4.02 10.36
C PHE A 80 11.46 3.68 11.76
N GLY A 81 10.61 4.53 12.35
CA GLY A 81 9.86 4.19 13.56
C GLY A 81 8.73 3.18 13.28
N CYS A 82 8.26 3.13 12.04
CA CYS A 82 7.16 2.24 11.62
C CYS A 82 7.53 1.34 10.43
N HIS A 83 8.44 1.78 9.56
CA HIS A 83 8.92 1.04 8.39
C HIS A 83 10.32 0.46 8.62
N HIS A 84 10.64 -0.65 7.97
CA HIS A 84 11.99 -1.20 7.99
C HIS A 84 12.99 -0.24 7.31
N PRO A 85 14.29 -0.24 7.68
CA PRO A 85 15.35 0.52 7.00
C PRO A 85 15.38 0.34 5.47
N ASP A 86 15.06 -0.85 5.01
CA ASP A 86 15.00 -1.17 3.56
C ASP A 86 13.65 -0.81 2.92
N GLY A 87 12.81 -0.06 3.65
CA GLY A 87 11.45 0.27 3.26
C GLY A 87 10.48 -0.91 3.38
N PRO A 88 9.25 -0.75 2.87
CA PRO A 88 8.33 -1.87 2.68
C PRO A 88 8.97 -2.92 1.78
N HIS A 89 9.21 -4.11 2.33
CA HIS A 89 9.80 -5.23 1.62
C HIS A 89 9.01 -6.50 1.92
N HIS A 90 9.08 -7.46 1.01
CA HIS A 90 8.57 -8.79 1.29
C HIS A 90 9.56 -9.56 2.18
N PRO A 91 9.08 -10.48 3.04
CA PRO A 91 9.95 -11.41 3.77
C PRO A 91 10.85 -12.23 2.83
N ALA A 92 11.90 -12.82 3.40
CA ALA A 92 12.74 -13.78 2.68
C ALA A 92 11.89 -14.92 2.08
N ASP A 93 12.25 -15.36 0.87
CA ASP A 93 11.57 -16.42 0.11
C ASP A 93 10.09 -16.14 -0.20
N TRP A 94 9.66 -14.86 -0.25
CA TRP A 94 8.27 -14.50 -0.55
C TRP A 94 7.73 -15.13 -1.83
N ALA A 95 8.55 -15.22 -2.89
CA ALA A 95 8.13 -15.81 -4.17
C ALA A 95 7.67 -17.27 -4.07
N GLN A 96 7.96 -17.97 -2.96
CA GLN A 96 7.47 -19.32 -2.72
C GLN A 96 5.95 -19.33 -2.58
N ALA A 97 5.28 -20.29 -3.24
CA ALA A 97 3.82 -20.40 -3.21
C ALA A 97 3.25 -20.53 -1.78
N SER A 98 4.00 -21.19 -0.89
CA SER A 98 3.67 -21.32 0.53
C SER A 98 3.70 -20.00 1.29
N GLN A 99 4.34 -18.96 0.76
CA GLN A 99 4.36 -17.61 1.33
C GLN A 99 3.45 -16.68 0.54
N HIS A 100 3.85 -16.24 -0.66
CA HIS A 100 3.10 -15.27 -1.46
C HIS A 100 1.65 -15.69 -1.71
N GLY A 101 1.43 -16.90 -2.24
CA GLY A 101 0.08 -17.39 -2.58
C GLY A 101 -0.78 -17.60 -1.34
N ARG A 102 -0.21 -18.19 -0.29
CA ARG A 102 -0.92 -18.44 0.98
C ARG A 102 -1.24 -17.15 1.72
N LEU A 103 -0.25 -16.28 1.92
CA LEU A 103 -0.37 -15.07 2.74
C LEU A 103 -1.07 -13.94 2.00
N GLY A 104 -1.14 -13.93 0.67
CA GLY A 104 -1.98 -12.96 -0.06
C GLY A 104 -3.48 -13.28 -0.01
N ALA A 105 -3.83 -14.56 0.10
CA ALA A 105 -5.21 -15.04 0.09
C ALA A 105 -5.83 -15.15 1.50
N GLN A 106 -5.03 -15.25 2.56
CA GLN A 106 -5.49 -15.57 3.91
C GLN A 106 -5.93 -14.37 4.77
N PRO A 107 -6.85 -14.55 5.73
CA PRO A 107 -7.36 -13.47 6.56
C PRO A 107 -6.29 -12.75 7.37
N LYS A 108 -6.63 -11.52 7.74
CA LYS A 108 -5.88 -10.50 8.51
C LYS A 108 -4.99 -10.99 9.68
N ASP A 109 -5.24 -12.16 10.26
CA ASP A 109 -4.68 -12.59 11.55
C ASP A 109 -3.77 -13.83 11.45
N ASN A 110 -3.00 -13.98 10.37
CA ASN A 110 -1.97 -15.03 10.27
C ASN A 110 -0.70 -14.75 11.11
N GLY A 111 -0.81 -13.95 12.17
CA GLY A 111 0.28 -13.68 13.12
C GLY A 111 1.38 -12.74 12.61
N LEU A 112 1.24 -12.19 11.39
CA LEU A 112 2.17 -11.18 10.87
C LEU A 112 1.81 -9.81 11.47
N THR A 113 2.62 -9.36 12.42
CA THR A 113 2.51 -8.01 13.00
C THR A 113 3.20 -7.00 12.07
N GLY A 114 2.46 -5.99 11.60
CA GLY A 114 3.00 -4.93 10.75
C GLY A 114 2.03 -4.43 9.67
N LEU A 115 2.45 -3.41 8.91
CA LEU A 115 1.64 -2.73 7.88
C LEU A 115 1.21 -3.61 6.69
N LEU A 116 1.77 -4.81 6.57
CA LEU A 116 1.43 -5.83 5.58
C LEU A 116 0.24 -6.66 6.07
N ARG A 117 -0.94 -6.02 6.09
CA ARG A 117 -2.22 -6.71 6.28
C ARG A 117 -2.42 -7.67 5.09
N THR A 118 -2.66 -8.95 5.35
CA THR A 118 -2.49 -10.07 4.40
C THR A 118 -3.63 -10.31 3.40
N SER A 119 -4.24 -9.26 2.89
CA SER A 119 -5.25 -9.35 1.83
C SER A 119 -4.66 -8.89 0.49
N PHE A 120 -5.12 -9.44 -0.64
CA PHE A 120 -4.80 -8.93 -1.98
C PHE A 120 -5.07 -7.41 -2.09
N VAL A 121 -6.11 -6.91 -1.40
CA VAL A 121 -6.41 -5.47 -1.32
C VAL A 121 -5.28 -4.64 -0.69
N ALA A 122 -4.45 -5.22 0.16
CA ALA A 122 -3.30 -4.50 0.71
C ALA A 122 -2.12 -4.48 -0.26
N CYS A 123 -1.98 -5.51 -1.10
CA CYS A 123 -0.96 -5.59 -2.14
C CYS A 123 -1.11 -4.46 -3.16
N THR A 124 -2.34 -4.05 -3.51
CA THR A 124 -2.59 -2.95 -4.46
C THR A 124 -2.02 -1.61 -4.02
N ARG A 125 -1.77 -1.42 -2.71
CA ARG A 125 -1.12 -0.21 -2.18
C ARG A 125 0.31 -0.02 -2.70
N CYS A 126 1.01 -1.12 -2.99
CA CYS A 126 2.37 -1.09 -3.51
C CYS A 126 2.49 -1.60 -4.95
N HIS A 127 1.51 -2.35 -5.46
CA HIS A 127 1.57 -2.94 -6.80
C HIS A 127 0.59 -2.29 -7.79
N GLY A 128 -0.25 -1.36 -7.32
CA GLY A 128 -1.32 -0.73 -8.10
C GLY A 128 -2.54 -1.65 -8.28
N ASP A 129 -3.64 -1.07 -8.74
CA ASP A 129 -4.95 -1.76 -8.84
C ASP A 129 -4.94 -2.93 -9.83
N GLN A 130 -4.00 -2.94 -10.77
CA GLN A 130 -3.84 -4.02 -11.76
C GLN A 130 -2.59 -4.87 -11.49
N TYR A 131 -1.89 -4.62 -10.39
CA TYR A 131 -0.63 -5.29 -10.06
C TYR A 131 0.47 -5.17 -11.11
N THR A 132 0.39 -4.11 -11.93
CA THR A 132 1.32 -3.80 -13.03
C THR A 132 2.16 -2.56 -12.76
N ASN A 133 1.90 -1.84 -11.66
CA ASN A 133 2.63 -0.63 -11.32
C ASN A 133 3.35 -0.80 -9.98
N PRO A 134 4.47 -1.56 -9.98
CA PRO A 134 5.23 -1.80 -8.78
C PRO A 134 5.88 -0.52 -8.28
N VAL A 135 5.73 -0.28 -6.98
CA VAL A 135 6.58 0.66 -6.27
C VAL A 135 7.93 -0.02 -6.05
N GLY A 136 8.99 0.64 -6.53
CA GLY A 136 10.36 0.13 -6.40
C GLY A 136 10.69 -0.96 -7.44
N ILE A 137 11.26 -2.08 -6.96
CA ILE A 137 11.87 -3.14 -7.80
C ILE A 137 10.98 -4.39 -7.91
N THR A 138 9.71 -4.30 -7.53
CA THR A 138 8.86 -5.49 -7.45
C THR A 138 8.36 -5.92 -8.84
N PRO A 139 8.27 -7.22 -9.16
CA PRO A 139 7.74 -7.68 -10.43
C PRO A 139 6.21 -7.50 -10.47
N ALA A 140 5.66 -7.24 -11.66
CA ALA A 140 4.22 -7.32 -11.89
C ALA A 140 3.72 -8.77 -11.69
N CYS A 141 2.47 -8.96 -11.28
CA CYS A 141 1.89 -10.30 -11.10
C CYS A 141 2.02 -11.16 -12.37
N THR A 142 1.81 -10.53 -13.53
CA THR A 142 1.87 -11.18 -14.85
C THR A 142 3.28 -11.59 -15.26
N ALA A 143 4.33 -11.13 -14.58
CA ALA A 143 5.70 -11.56 -14.84
C ALA A 143 5.93 -13.02 -14.42
N CYS A 144 5.23 -13.50 -13.39
CA CYS A 144 5.33 -14.89 -12.90
C CYS A 144 4.04 -15.69 -13.16
N HIS A 145 2.88 -15.03 -13.20
CA HIS A 145 1.58 -15.67 -13.40
C HIS A 145 1.08 -15.47 -14.83
N THR A 146 1.48 -16.38 -15.73
CA THR A 146 0.90 -16.51 -17.08
C THR A 146 -0.41 -17.29 -17.09
N THR A 147 -0.69 -18.00 -15.99
CA THR A 147 -1.95 -18.68 -15.68
C THR A 147 -2.43 -18.23 -14.30
N ALA A 148 -3.64 -18.63 -13.94
CA ALA A 148 -4.27 -18.18 -12.71
C ALA A 148 -3.42 -18.54 -11.46
N PRO A 149 -3.29 -17.63 -10.48
CA PRO A 149 -2.27 -17.70 -9.40
C PRO A 149 -2.60 -18.69 -8.27
N HIS A 150 -3.51 -19.62 -8.50
CA HIS A 150 -4.01 -20.60 -7.55
C HIS A 150 -4.05 -21.98 -8.21
N PRO A 151 -4.15 -23.07 -7.44
CA PRO A 151 -4.13 -24.43 -8.01
C PRO A 151 -5.19 -24.66 -9.08
N ALA A 152 -4.88 -25.57 -10.00
CA ALA A 152 -5.84 -26.04 -10.99
C ALA A 152 -6.99 -26.80 -10.30
N LYS A 153 -8.14 -26.89 -10.99
CA LYS A 153 -9.29 -27.67 -10.54
C LYS A 153 -8.87 -29.11 -10.16
N PRO A 154 -9.43 -29.71 -9.07
CA PRO A 154 -10.47 -29.19 -8.21
C PRO A 154 -9.94 -28.41 -7.00
N TRP A 155 -10.38 -27.15 -6.92
CA TRP A 155 -10.12 -26.16 -5.87
C TRP A 155 -10.61 -26.52 -4.46
N VAL A 156 -11.38 -27.60 -4.38
CA VAL A 156 -11.99 -28.16 -3.17
C VAL A 156 -11.33 -29.49 -2.76
N SER A 157 -10.27 -29.94 -3.47
CA SER A 157 -9.53 -31.12 -3.02
C SER A 157 -8.75 -30.80 -1.73
N GLY A 158 -8.74 -31.77 -0.81
CA GLY A 158 -8.36 -31.59 0.59
C GLY A 158 -7.05 -30.82 0.84
N VAL A 159 -7.00 -30.18 2.01
CA VAL A 159 -5.91 -29.30 2.44
C VAL A 159 -4.56 -30.04 2.39
N SER A 160 -3.62 -29.53 1.60
CA SER A 160 -2.20 -29.83 1.76
C SER A 160 -1.40 -28.53 1.59
N PRO A 161 -0.25 -28.36 2.27
CA PRO A 161 0.67 -27.26 1.99
C PRO A 161 1.05 -27.11 0.51
N SER A 162 0.93 -28.20 -0.26
CA SER A 162 1.19 -28.27 -1.70
C SER A 162 -0.08 -28.23 -2.57
N ASN A 163 -1.27 -28.21 -1.95
CA ASN A 163 -2.56 -28.15 -2.63
C ASN A 163 -3.49 -27.15 -1.91
N PRO A 164 -3.31 -25.85 -2.15
CA PRO A 164 -4.18 -24.81 -1.61
C PRO A 164 -5.65 -25.02 -1.97
N ASN A 165 -6.53 -24.92 -0.98
CA ASN A 165 -7.97 -24.76 -1.20
C ASN A 165 -8.41 -23.39 -0.67
N HIS A 166 -9.67 -23.02 -0.87
CA HIS A 166 -10.18 -21.70 -0.51
C HIS A 166 -10.77 -21.62 0.92
N ASP A 167 -10.52 -22.61 1.79
CA ASP A 167 -11.10 -22.69 3.16
C ASP A 167 -10.66 -21.54 4.07
N ARG A 168 -9.49 -20.97 3.77
CA ARG A 168 -8.88 -19.84 4.49
C ARG A 168 -8.83 -18.58 3.64
N THR A 169 -9.62 -18.47 2.56
CA THR A 169 -9.61 -17.23 1.75
C THR A 169 -10.35 -16.09 2.48
N ASP A 170 -9.72 -14.92 2.63
CA ASP A 170 -10.36 -13.73 3.22
C ASP A 170 -11.49 -13.20 2.30
N PRO A 171 -12.74 -13.09 2.77
CA PRO A 171 -13.85 -12.57 1.97
C PRO A 171 -13.67 -11.12 1.48
N SER A 172 -12.82 -10.31 2.15
CA SER A 172 -12.47 -8.96 1.69
C SER A 172 -11.72 -8.94 0.35
N ASN A 173 -11.20 -10.09 -0.10
CA ASN A 173 -10.59 -10.23 -1.41
C ASN A 173 -11.62 -10.32 -2.54
N ALA A 174 -12.93 -10.30 -2.27
CA ALA A 174 -13.96 -10.51 -3.28
C ALA A 174 -13.86 -9.55 -4.49
N ALA A 175 -13.51 -8.29 -4.27
CA ALA A 175 -13.30 -7.32 -5.36
C ALA A 175 -12.12 -7.70 -6.27
N GLU A 176 -11.09 -8.32 -5.69
CA GLU A 176 -9.90 -8.79 -6.42
C GLU A 176 -10.22 -10.04 -7.23
N CYS A 177 -10.96 -10.99 -6.63
CA CYS A 177 -11.42 -12.18 -7.32
C CYS A 177 -12.38 -11.85 -8.48
N ALA A 178 -13.21 -10.81 -8.34
CA ALA A 178 -14.15 -10.39 -9.37
C ALA A 178 -13.50 -9.94 -10.67
N LYS A 179 -12.23 -9.50 -10.64
CA LYS A 179 -11.47 -9.12 -11.84
C LYS A 179 -11.37 -10.27 -12.84
N CYS A 180 -11.42 -11.51 -12.36
CA CYS A 180 -11.36 -12.72 -13.20
C CYS A 180 -12.63 -13.58 -13.10
N HIS A 181 -13.30 -13.60 -11.95
CA HIS A 181 -14.36 -14.58 -11.64
C HIS A 181 -15.77 -14.00 -11.53
N ALA A 182 -16.00 -12.78 -12.04
CA ALA A 182 -17.34 -12.19 -12.07
C ALA A 182 -18.36 -13.15 -12.68
N LEU A 183 -19.47 -13.37 -11.98
CA LEU A 183 -20.55 -14.28 -12.37
C LEU A 183 -20.09 -15.72 -12.68
N GLY A 184 -19.00 -16.17 -12.04
CA GLY A 184 -18.44 -17.51 -12.26
C GLY A 184 -17.60 -17.64 -13.53
N ALA A 185 -17.16 -16.52 -14.13
CA ALA A 185 -16.21 -16.55 -15.24
C ALA A 185 -14.96 -17.39 -14.91
N HIS A 186 -14.46 -18.12 -15.90
CA HIS A 186 -13.33 -19.06 -15.78
C HIS A 186 -13.52 -20.17 -14.71
N SER A 187 -14.78 -20.43 -14.31
CA SER A 187 -15.17 -21.52 -13.42
C SER A 187 -16.23 -22.40 -14.07
N SER A 188 -16.22 -23.70 -13.74
CA SER A 188 -17.34 -24.58 -14.08
C SER A 188 -18.53 -24.42 -13.12
N ILE A 189 -18.37 -23.61 -12.07
CA ILE A 189 -19.41 -23.27 -11.10
C ILE A 189 -19.87 -21.85 -11.39
N THR A 190 -21.13 -21.72 -11.80
CA THR A 190 -21.80 -20.43 -11.99
C THR A 190 -22.86 -20.25 -10.91
N PRO A 191 -22.96 -19.05 -10.31
CA PRO A 191 -23.94 -18.78 -9.26
C PRO A 191 -25.36 -18.83 -9.84
N LYS A 192 -26.28 -19.48 -9.12
CA LYS A 192 -27.70 -19.57 -9.52
C LYS A 192 -28.65 -19.32 -8.32
N PRO A 193 -29.58 -18.35 -8.41
CA PRO A 193 -29.64 -17.30 -9.42
C PRO A 193 -28.43 -16.35 -9.33
N PRO A 194 -27.97 -15.75 -10.44
CA PRO A 194 -26.90 -14.76 -10.40
C PRO A 194 -27.35 -13.49 -9.67
N ALA A 195 -26.40 -12.77 -9.08
CA ALA A 195 -26.69 -11.46 -8.48
C ALA A 195 -27.15 -10.44 -9.54
N ALA A 196 -27.90 -9.43 -9.11
CA ALA A 196 -28.29 -8.32 -9.98
C ALA A 196 -27.06 -7.57 -10.50
N ALA A 197 -27.13 -7.04 -11.72
CA ALA A 197 -26.06 -6.23 -12.30
C ALA A 197 -25.74 -5.02 -11.41
N GLY A 198 -24.44 -4.73 -11.23
CA GLY A 198 -23.97 -3.65 -10.36
C GLY A 198 -23.88 -4.00 -8.87
N THR A 199 -24.27 -5.21 -8.46
CA THR A 199 -24.06 -5.68 -7.08
C THR A 199 -22.56 -5.71 -6.76
N THR A 200 -22.17 -5.15 -5.61
CA THR A 200 -20.77 -5.18 -5.15
C THR A 200 -20.27 -6.64 -5.02
N PRO A 201 -19.05 -6.94 -5.48
CA PRO A 201 -18.49 -8.28 -5.38
C PRO A 201 -18.50 -8.86 -3.96
N GLY A 202 -18.90 -10.11 -3.87
CA GLY A 202 -18.93 -10.90 -2.64
C GLY A 202 -18.82 -12.38 -2.94
N CYS A 203 -18.10 -13.12 -2.10
CA CYS A 203 -17.90 -14.56 -2.30
C CYS A 203 -19.23 -15.34 -2.31
N PHE A 204 -20.18 -14.91 -1.47
CA PHE A 204 -21.40 -15.66 -1.14
C PHE A 204 -22.72 -14.96 -1.52
N ASN A 205 -22.66 -13.91 -2.35
CA ASN A 205 -23.85 -13.14 -2.74
C ASN A 205 -24.27 -13.36 -4.20
N GLY A 206 -23.72 -14.36 -4.88
CA GLY A 206 -24.03 -14.68 -6.26
C GLY A 206 -23.35 -13.78 -7.31
N THR A 207 -22.46 -12.88 -6.90
CA THR A 207 -21.61 -12.11 -7.84
C THR A 207 -20.34 -12.88 -8.25
N LEU A 208 -19.92 -13.87 -7.46
CA LEU A 208 -18.79 -14.78 -7.72
C LEU A 208 -19.29 -16.23 -7.82
N CYS A 209 -18.63 -17.21 -7.19
CA CYS A 209 -18.94 -18.63 -7.35
C CYS A 209 -20.01 -19.18 -6.38
N HIS A 210 -20.35 -18.46 -5.30
CA HIS A 210 -21.32 -18.94 -4.30
C HIS A 210 -22.49 -17.96 -4.11
N THR A 211 -23.69 -18.50 -3.87
CA THR A 211 -24.91 -17.75 -3.53
C THR A 211 -25.27 -17.82 -2.05
N THR A 212 -24.56 -18.65 -1.27
CA THR A 212 -24.74 -18.85 0.17
C THR A 212 -23.40 -19.23 0.80
N ASN A 213 -23.28 -19.06 2.13
CA ASN A 213 -22.15 -19.59 2.88
C ASN A 213 -22.20 -21.12 2.88
N LEU A 214 -21.05 -21.77 2.69
CA LEU A 214 -20.91 -23.23 2.75
C LEU A 214 -20.80 -23.74 4.19
#